data_AF-L2G2V4-F1
#
_entry.id   AF-L2G2V4-F1
#
_cell.length_a   1.000
_cell.length_b   1.000
_cell.length_c   1.000
_cell.angle_alpha   90.00
_cell.angle_beta   90.00
_cell.angle_gamma   90.00
#
_symmetry.space_group_name_H-M   'P 1'
#
loop_
_entity.id
_entity.type
_entity.pdbx_description
1 polymer ?
#
loop_
_entity_poly.entity_id
_entity_poly.type
_entity_poly.pdbx_seq_one_letter_code
_entity_poly.pdbx_strand_id
1 'polypeptide(L)'
;MPNYTPDDLAGAIAAVRGGQPVLAAAREWGVPYATIYGRLKGATSKRESKVCEQRLSTKQESALTTWVLTQGSLGFAPSHRRVRMFAERVLRAAGDMRPRKWMEGFLRRNPAVKTLKARKINARRVKDVTIDDVKQFFAILNLPEVKKIPMSLRWNMDETGIAEGTQRDDLVLGCSGKPSIFVQSSEDRTWTSIVECISANGQSLPPLVIFKGKTVQQQWFPQDLTNFASWHFTSSKNGWTSNSIGIEWLEK
;
A
#
# COMPACT_ATOMS: atom_id res chain seq x y z
N MET A 1 -10.97 27.13 -12.62
CA MET A 1 -11.75 26.06 -13.30
C MET A 1 -13.03 26.70 -13.82
N PRO A 2 -13.72 26.15 -14.85
CA PRO A 2 -15.04 26.68 -15.19
C PRO A 2 -15.98 26.54 -13.99
N ASN A 3 -16.81 27.55 -13.72
CA ASN A 3 -17.76 27.57 -12.59
C ASN A 3 -19.05 26.76 -12.85
N TYR A 4 -19.06 25.90 -13.87
CA TYR A 4 -20.23 25.12 -14.28
C TYR A 4 -19.83 23.66 -14.51
N THR A 5 -20.74 22.74 -14.21
CA THR A 5 -20.55 21.30 -14.39
C THR A 5 -20.93 20.86 -15.81
N PRO A 6 -20.51 19.65 -16.25
CA PRO A 6 -20.96 19.08 -17.52
C PRO A 6 -22.48 18.92 -17.61
N ASP A 7 -23.13 18.68 -16.47
CA ASP A 7 -24.58 18.50 -16.37
C ASP A 7 -25.32 19.83 -16.55
N ASP A 8 -24.80 20.92 -15.97
CA ASP A 8 -25.32 22.28 -16.17
C ASP A 8 -25.27 22.67 -17.66
N LEU A 9 -24.19 22.31 -18.35
CA LEU A 9 -24.05 22.53 -19.79
C LEU A 9 -25.04 21.69 -20.61
N ALA A 10 -25.27 20.43 -20.21
CA ALA A 10 -26.24 19.56 -20.87
C ALA A 10 -27.67 20.07 -20.70
N GLY A 11 -28.03 20.51 -19.49
CA GLY A 11 -29.31 21.15 -19.17
C GLY A 11 -29.52 22.43 -19.98
N ALA A 12 -28.52 23.31 -20.03
CA ALA A 12 -28.57 24.54 -20.83
C ALA A 12 -28.78 24.28 -22.34
N ILE A 13 -28.16 23.23 -22.89
CA ILE A 13 -28.34 22.86 -24.31
C ILE A 13 -29.75 22.29 -24.54
N ALA A 14 -30.28 21.48 -23.62
CA ALA A 14 -31.63 20.94 -23.71
C ALA A 14 -32.70 22.04 -23.64
N ALA A 15 -32.53 23.00 -22.73
CA ALA A 15 -33.33 24.22 -22.60
C ALA A 15 -33.44 24.99 -23.93
N VAL A 16 -32.29 25.24 -24.57
CA VAL A 16 -32.27 25.95 -25.87
C VAL A 16 -32.92 25.13 -26.98
N ARG A 17 -32.71 23.82 -27.01
CA ARG A 17 -33.38 22.93 -27.97
C ARG A 17 -34.90 22.86 -27.76
N GLY A 18 -35.35 23.04 -26.52
CA GLY A 18 -36.75 23.16 -26.15
C GLY A 18 -37.39 24.52 -26.45
N GLY A 19 -36.65 25.44 -27.08
CA GLY A 19 -37.16 26.75 -27.54
C GLY A 19 -36.78 27.94 -26.67
N GLN A 20 -36.03 27.75 -25.57
CA GLN A 20 -35.55 28.89 -24.78
C GLN A 20 -34.44 29.67 -25.53
N PRO A 21 -34.44 31.02 -25.46
CA PRO A 21 -33.34 31.82 -25.99
C PRO A 21 -32.00 31.50 -25.31
N VAL A 22 -30.90 31.44 -26.07
CA VAL A 22 -29.55 31.10 -25.57
C VAL A 22 -29.11 31.98 -24.41
N LEU A 23 -29.46 33.28 -24.44
CA LEU A 23 -29.12 34.23 -23.38
C LEU A 23 -29.87 33.94 -22.07
N ALA A 24 -31.13 33.48 -22.16
CA ALA A 24 -31.93 33.09 -21.00
C ALA A 24 -31.36 31.81 -20.38
N ALA A 25 -31.09 30.80 -21.20
CA ALA A 25 -30.47 29.56 -20.74
C ALA A 25 -29.07 29.78 -20.12
N ALA A 26 -28.28 30.72 -20.67
CA ALA A 26 -26.98 31.08 -20.10
C ALA A 26 -27.08 31.66 -18.68
N ARG A 27 -28.10 32.47 -18.41
CA ARG A 27 -28.33 33.07 -17.08
C ARG A 27 -28.90 32.07 -16.09
N GLU A 28 -29.85 31.25 -16.54
CA GLU A 28 -30.53 30.25 -15.72
C GLU A 28 -29.57 29.15 -15.24
N TRP A 29 -28.71 28.65 -16.14
CA TRP A 29 -27.81 27.53 -15.86
C TRP A 29 -26.39 27.98 -15.46
N GLY A 30 -26.11 29.28 -15.40
CA GLY A 30 -24.78 29.80 -15.05
C GLY A 30 -23.67 29.44 -16.04
N VAL A 31 -24.01 29.04 -17.26
CA VAL A 31 -23.07 28.64 -18.32
C VAL A 31 -22.83 29.83 -19.27
N PRO A 32 -21.58 30.19 -19.60
CA PRO A 32 -21.30 31.29 -20.52
C PRO A 32 -21.98 31.12 -21.88
N TYR A 33 -22.62 32.19 -22.37
CA TYR A 33 -23.32 32.23 -23.67
C TYR A 33 -22.47 31.65 -24.82
N ALA A 34 -21.21 32.06 -24.93
CA ALA A 34 -20.30 31.61 -25.98
C ALA A 34 -20.06 30.09 -25.95
N THR A 35 -20.10 29.46 -24.77
CA THR A 35 -19.96 28.01 -24.62
C THR A 35 -21.20 27.27 -25.13
N ILE A 36 -22.41 27.71 -24.77
CA ILE A 36 -23.66 27.13 -25.26
C ILE A 36 -23.76 27.31 -26.78
N TYR A 37 -23.51 28.52 -27.26
CA TYR A 37 -23.57 28.85 -28.68
C TYR A 37 -22.55 28.04 -29.50
N GLY A 38 -21.30 27.93 -29.02
CA GLY A 38 -20.29 27.10 -29.65
C GLY A 38 -20.69 25.62 -29.70
N ARG A 39 -21.27 25.09 -28.62
CA ARG A 39 -21.78 23.71 -28.57
C ARG A 39 -22.90 23.45 -29.55
N LEU A 40 -23.83 24.39 -29.72
CA LEU A 40 -24.91 24.31 -30.71
C LEU A 40 -24.38 24.34 -32.15
N LYS A 41 -23.27 25.04 -32.39
CA LYS A 41 -22.55 25.08 -33.68
C LYS A 41 -21.58 23.90 -33.89
N GLY A 42 -21.61 22.90 -33.00
CA GLY A 42 -20.81 21.67 -33.15
C GLY A 42 -19.41 21.72 -32.54
N ALA A 43 -19.06 22.77 -31.79
CA ALA A 43 -17.78 22.81 -31.08
C ALA A 43 -17.73 21.72 -29.99
N THR A 44 -16.65 20.94 -29.96
CA THR A 44 -16.41 19.93 -28.93
C THR A 44 -15.76 20.54 -27.68
N SER A 45 -15.86 19.90 -26.49
CA SER A 45 -15.13 20.39 -25.31
C SER A 45 -13.63 20.30 -25.57
N LYS A 46 -12.85 21.11 -24.84
CA LYS A 46 -11.39 20.98 -24.80
C LYS A 46 -10.92 19.57 -24.43
N ARG A 47 -11.73 18.80 -23.67
CA ARG A 47 -11.41 17.41 -23.31
C ARG A 47 -11.65 16.46 -24.47
N GLU A 48 -12.81 16.58 -25.13
CA GLU A 48 -13.18 15.77 -26.30
C GLU A 48 -12.30 16.06 -27.50
N SER A 49 -12.01 17.35 -27.78
CA SER A 49 -11.15 17.75 -28.89
C SER A 49 -9.73 17.19 -28.76
N LYS A 50 -9.27 17.01 -27.52
CA LYS A 50 -7.94 16.46 -27.20
C LYS A 50 -7.91 14.95 -27.11
N VAL A 51 -9.03 14.23 -27.28
CA VAL A 51 -9.03 12.76 -27.27
C VAL A 51 -8.14 12.21 -28.38
N CYS A 52 -8.20 12.79 -29.58
CA CYS A 52 -7.35 12.40 -30.71
C CYS A 52 -5.86 12.72 -30.51
N GLU A 53 -5.53 13.62 -29.56
CA GLU A 53 -4.15 13.95 -29.20
C GLU A 53 -3.59 13.05 -28.08
N GLN A 54 -4.44 12.23 -27.47
CA GLN A 54 -4.01 11.25 -26.47
C GLN A 54 -3.20 10.15 -27.12
N ARG A 55 -2.14 9.73 -26.42
CA ARG A 55 -1.24 8.69 -26.92
C ARG A 55 -1.91 7.33 -26.96
N LEU A 56 -2.66 7.00 -25.91
CA LEU A 56 -3.48 5.80 -25.87
C LEU A 56 -4.89 6.16 -26.33
N SER A 57 -5.43 5.35 -27.23
CA SER A 57 -6.85 5.43 -27.57
C SER A 57 -7.71 5.06 -26.37
N THR A 58 -8.97 5.51 -26.36
CA THR A 58 -9.94 5.15 -25.31
C THR A 58 -10.05 3.63 -25.08
N LYS A 59 -9.99 2.85 -26.18
CA LYS A 59 -10.01 1.38 -26.11
C LYS A 59 -8.76 0.81 -25.44
N GLN A 60 -7.58 1.34 -25.79
CA GLN A 60 -6.32 0.93 -25.17
C GLN A 60 -6.24 1.34 -23.70
N GLU A 61 -6.69 2.55 -23.34
CA GLU A 61 -6.76 2.96 -21.94
C GLU A 61 -7.70 2.06 -21.14
N SER A 62 -8.88 1.74 -21.66
CA SER A 62 -9.81 0.83 -20.99
C SER A 62 -9.21 -0.56 -20.79
N ALA A 63 -8.57 -1.13 -21.83
CA ALA A 63 -7.94 -2.45 -21.74
C ALA A 63 -6.77 -2.45 -20.73
N LEU A 64 -5.96 -1.37 -20.72
CA LEU A 64 -4.86 -1.21 -19.78
C LEU A 64 -5.37 -1.08 -18.34
N THR A 65 -6.45 -0.33 -18.13
CA THR A 65 -7.13 -0.20 -16.82
C THR A 65 -7.60 -1.56 -16.33
N THR A 66 -8.34 -2.31 -17.14
CA THR A 66 -8.79 -3.66 -16.79
C THR A 66 -7.60 -4.57 -16.45
N TRP A 67 -6.55 -4.56 -17.26
CA TRP A 67 -5.35 -5.36 -17.00
C TRP A 67 -4.69 -5.01 -15.66
N VAL A 68 -4.52 -3.71 -15.33
CA VAL A 68 -3.94 -3.28 -14.05
C VAL A 68 -4.79 -3.77 -12.88
N LEU A 69 -6.12 -3.64 -12.97
CA LEU A 69 -7.04 -4.08 -11.91
C LEU A 69 -6.99 -5.61 -11.73
N THR A 70 -7.06 -6.38 -12.82
CA THR A 70 -6.96 -7.85 -12.77
C THR A 70 -5.64 -8.31 -12.17
N GLN A 71 -4.51 -7.72 -12.56
CA GLN A 71 -3.20 -8.04 -11.97
C GLN A 71 -3.16 -7.71 -10.47
N GLY A 72 -3.81 -6.62 -10.05
CA GLY A 72 -3.98 -6.27 -8.64
C GLY A 72 -4.75 -7.34 -7.86
N SER A 73 -5.91 -7.78 -8.39
CA SER A 73 -6.73 -8.84 -7.78
C SER A 73 -6.02 -10.18 -7.66
N LEU A 74 -5.10 -10.49 -8.59
CA LEU A 74 -4.27 -11.69 -8.54
C LEU A 74 -3.06 -11.58 -7.60
N GLY A 75 -2.86 -10.43 -6.93
CA GLY A 75 -1.70 -10.19 -6.07
C GLY A 75 -0.40 -9.82 -6.81
N PHE A 76 -0.48 -9.59 -8.13
CA PHE A 76 0.64 -9.23 -9.00
C PHE A 76 0.59 -7.79 -9.49
N ALA A 77 0.11 -6.87 -8.64
CA ALA A 77 -0.07 -5.46 -8.98
C ALA A 77 1.18 -4.87 -9.70
N PRO A 78 1.01 -4.33 -10.93
CA PRO A 78 2.14 -3.88 -11.73
C PRO A 78 2.67 -2.54 -11.22
N SER A 79 3.99 -2.39 -11.18
CA SER A 79 4.63 -1.09 -10.90
C SER A 79 4.46 -0.12 -12.07
N HIS A 80 4.62 1.19 -11.81
CA HIS A 80 4.62 2.24 -12.85
C HIS A 80 5.52 1.89 -14.05
N ARG A 81 6.71 1.30 -13.79
CA ARG A 81 7.62 0.83 -14.84
C ARG A 81 7.02 -0.27 -15.70
N ARG A 82 6.37 -1.27 -15.09
CA ARG A 82 5.73 -2.39 -15.81
C ARG A 82 4.56 -1.91 -16.65
N VAL A 83 3.71 -1.03 -16.10
CA VAL A 83 2.58 -0.44 -16.84
C VAL A 83 3.10 0.35 -18.04
N ARG A 84 4.15 1.17 -17.85
CA ARG A 84 4.78 1.93 -18.94
C ARG A 84 5.30 1.03 -20.05
N MET A 85 6.07 0.01 -19.68
CA MET A 85 6.66 -0.94 -20.62
C MET A 85 5.59 -1.70 -21.40
N PHE A 86 4.53 -2.15 -20.73
CA PHE A 86 3.44 -2.88 -21.36
C PHE A 86 2.69 -2.00 -22.37
N ALA A 87 2.31 -0.79 -21.96
CA ALA A 87 1.64 0.16 -22.84
C ALA A 87 2.53 0.60 -24.01
N GLU A 88 3.83 0.79 -23.80
CA GLU A 88 4.79 1.06 -24.89
C GLU A 88 4.86 -0.09 -25.89
N ARG A 89 4.84 -1.36 -25.45
CA ARG A 89 4.78 -2.50 -26.37
C ARG A 89 3.51 -2.49 -27.22
N VAL A 90 2.35 -2.22 -26.61
CA VAL A 90 1.07 -2.09 -27.33
C VAL A 90 1.13 -0.95 -28.35
N LEU A 91 1.69 0.19 -27.97
CA LEU A 91 1.83 1.35 -28.84
C LEU A 91 2.79 1.09 -30.01
N ARG A 92 3.94 0.44 -29.77
CA ARG A 92 4.86 0.05 -30.84
C ARG A 92 4.22 -0.90 -31.84
N ALA A 93 3.44 -1.88 -31.36
CA ALA A 93 2.68 -2.77 -32.24
C ALA A 93 1.63 -2.02 -33.08
N ALA A 94 1.12 -0.89 -32.57
CA ALA A 94 0.22 0.01 -33.29
C ALA A 94 0.95 1.08 -34.13
N GLY A 95 2.29 1.04 -34.22
CA GLY A 95 3.09 1.99 -34.99
C GLY A 95 3.47 3.31 -34.29
N ASP A 96 3.16 3.48 -33.00
CA ASP A 96 3.54 4.69 -32.24
C ASP A 96 4.84 4.51 -31.44
N MET A 97 5.89 5.21 -31.89
CA MET A 97 7.23 5.21 -31.29
C MET A 97 7.55 6.45 -30.43
N ARG A 98 6.60 7.37 -30.23
CA ARG A 98 6.89 8.71 -29.66
C ARG A 98 7.15 8.65 -28.15
N PRO A 99 8.27 9.19 -27.62
CA PRO A 99 8.47 9.29 -26.18
C PRO A 99 7.61 10.44 -25.61
N ARG A 100 6.52 10.13 -24.89
CA ARG A 100 5.67 11.14 -24.20
C ARG A 100 5.37 10.74 -22.76
N LYS A 101 5.28 11.73 -21.87
CA LYS A 101 4.76 11.58 -20.50
C LYS A 101 3.24 11.45 -20.53
N TRP A 102 2.73 10.21 -20.59
CA TRP A 102 1.28 9.93 -20.66
C TRP A 102 0.70 9.34 -19.36
N MET A 103 1.55 8.80 -18.47
CA MET A 103 1.14 8.08 -17.26
C MET A 103 0.28 8.93 -16.31
N GLU A 104 0.68 10.17 -16.06
CA GLU A 104 -0.08 11.12 -15.21
C GLU A 104 -1.45 11.44 -15.82
N GLY A 105 -1.52 11.59 -17.14
CA GLY A 105 -2.77 11.82 -17.85
C GLY A 105 -3.70 10.61 -17.79
N PHE A 106 -3.15 9.41 -17.95
CA PHE A 106 -3.87 8.14 -17.81
C PHE A 106 -4.48 8.00 -16.41
N LEU A 107 -3.69 8.20 -15.35
CA LEU A 107 -4.18 8.11 -13.97
C LEU A 107 -5.26 9.17 -13.66
N ARG A 108 -5.10 10.38 -14.19
CA ARG A 108 -6.10 11.45 -14.03
C ARG A 108 -7.43 11.13 -14.72
N ARG A 109 -7.39 10.41 -15.85
CA ARG A 109 -8.59 10.01 -16.61
C ARG A 109 -9.23 8.72 -16.11
N ASN A 110 -8.47 7.85 -15.45
CA ASN A 110 -8.90 6.53 -15.00
C ASN A 110 -8.86 6.47 -13.45
N PRO A 111 -9.83 7.09 -12.75
CA PRO A 111 -9.82 7.18 -11.28
C PRO A 111 -9.92 5.82 -10.57
N ALA A 112 -10.35 4.76 -11.27
CA ALA A 112 -10.32 3.39 -10.77
C ALA A 112 -8.88 2.88 -10.49
N VAL A 113 -7.86 3.48 -11.11
CA VAL A 113 -6.45 3.12 -10.91
C VAL A 113 -5.76 4.23 -10.13
N LYS A 114 -5.20 3.88 -8.97
CA LYS A 114 -4.47 4.81 -8.11
C LYS A 114 -3.09 4.25 -7.75
N THR A 115 -2.12 5.15 -7.54
CA THR A 115 -0.83 4.77 -6.96
C THR A 115 -1.03 4.40 -5.49
N LEU A 116 -0.68 3.17 -5.13
CA LEU A 116 -0.77 2.64 -3.77
C LEU A 116 0.61 2.18 -3.28
N LYS A 117 0.86 2.26 -1.98
CA LYS A 117 2.05 1.67 -1.35
C LYS A 117 1.83 0.16 -1.22
N ALA A 118 2.58 -0.62 -1.98
CA ALA A 118 2.52 -2.07 -1.88
C ALA A 118 3.07 -2.55 -0.52
N ARG A 119 2.35 -3.46 0.13
CA ARG A 119 2.85 -4.22 1.28
C ARG A 119 3.19 -5.62 0.79
N LYS A 120 4.41 -6.07 1.07
CA LYS A 120 4.83 -7.43 0.72
C LYS A 120 4.27 -8.39 1.76
N ILE A 121 3.57 -9.42 1.30
CA ILE A 121 3.15 -10.56 2.13
C ILE A 121 3.87 -11.78 1.57
N ASN A 122 4.31 -12.67 2.45
CA ASN A 122 5.01 -13.88 2.03
C ASN A 122 4.07 -14.76 1.20
N ALA A 123 4.53 -15.22 0.03
CA ALA A 123 3.68 -15.96 -0.91
C ALA A 123 3.13 -17.27 -0.29
N ARG A 124 3.89 -17.90 0.62
CA ARG A 124 3.40 -19.04 1.40
C ARG A 124 2.19 -18.68 2.26
N ARG A 125 2.26 -17.59 3.02
CA ARG A 125 1.11 -17.09 3.82
C ARG A 125 -0.14 -16.81 2.98
N VAL A 126 0.01 -16.39 1.73
CA VAL A 126 -1.13 -16.16 0.82
C VAL A 126 -1.75 -17.47 0.34
N LYS A 127 -0.96 -18.53 0.20
CA LYS A 127 -1.41 -19.86 -0.24
C LYS A 127 -1.93 -20.73 0.90
N ASP A 128 -1.30 -20.64 2.05
CA ASP A 128 -1.51 -21.53 3.20
C ASP A 128 -2.71 -21.12 4.05
N VAL A 129 -3.27 -19.92 3.84
CA VAL A 129 -4.45 -19.44 4.57
C VAL A 129 -5.65 -19.43 3.64
N THR A 130 -6.57 -20.38 3.81
CA THR A 130 -7.85 -20.37 3.09
C THR A 130 -8.92 -19.63 3.89
N ILE A 131 -9.98 -19.20 3.21
CA ILE A 131 -11.13 -18.58 3.87
C ILE A 131 -11.77 -19.55 4.88
N ASP A 132 -11.77 -20.84 4.58
CA ASP A 132 -12.37 -21.86 5.44
C ASP A 132 -11.52 -22.11 6.69
N ASP A 133 -10.19 -22.07 6.58
CA ASP A 133 -9.30 -22.12 7.76
C ASP A 133 -9.58 -20.94 8.71
N VAL A 134 -9.73 -19.73 8.14
CA VAL A 134 -10.05 -18.53 8.92
C VAL A 134 -11.43 -18.66 9.58
N LYS A 135 -12.45 -19.13 8.84
CA LYS A 135 -13.79 -19.36 9.40
C LYS A 135 -13.76 -20.40 10.52
N GLN A 136 -13.04 -21.50 10.32
CA GLN A 136 -12.92 -22.57 11.32
C GLN A 136 -12.23 -22.06 12.58
N PHE A 137 -11.16 -21.28 12.44
CA PHE A 137 -10.49 -20.63 13.57
C PHE A 137 -11.47 -19.76 14.38
N PHE A 138 -12.26 -18.89 13.71
CA PHE A 138 -13.26 -18.07 14.41
C PHE A 138 -14.45 -18.87 14.94
N ALA A 139 -14.78 -20.01 14.37
CA ALA A 139 -15.79 -20.92 14.91
C ALA A 139 -15.32 -21.51 16.25
N ILE A 140 -14.05 -21.93 16.34
CA ILE A 140 -13.43 -22.42 17.58
C ILE A 140 -13.40 -21.32 18.64
N LEU A 141 -12.99 -20.10 18.29
CA LEU A 141 -13.01 -18.96 19.21
C LEU A 141 -14.43 -18.61 19.70
N ASN A 142 -15.46 -18.97 18.93
CA ASN A 142 -16.84 -18.71 19.28
C ASN A 142 -17.47 -19.75 20.22
N LEU A 143 -16.79 -20.87 20.49
CA LEU A 143 -17.29 -21.92 21.38
C LEU A 143 -17.55 -21.38 22.80
N PRO A 144 -18.66 -21.77 23.45
CA PRO A 144 -19.00 -21.30 24.80
C PRO A 144 -17.89 -21.55 25.82
N GLU A 145 -17.18 -22.67 25.71
CA GLU A 145 -16.06 -23.07 26.57
C GLU A 145 -14.89 -22.09 26.45
N VAL A 146 -14.53 -21.72 25.22
CA VAL A 146 -13.45 -20.75 24.94
C VAL A 146 -13.85 -19.35 25.39
N LYS A 147 -15.12 -18.96 25.18
CA LYS A 147 -15.63 -17.66 25.65
C LYS A 147 -15.65 -17.54 27.16
N LYS A 148 -15.81 -18.65 27.90
CA LYS A 148 -15.78 -18.67 29.37
C LYS A 148 -14.36 -18.47 29.95
N ILE A 149 -13.30 -18.65 29.16
CA ILE A 149 -11.92 -18.41 29.63
C ILE A 149 -11.80 -16.93 30.00
N PRO A 150 -11.45 -16.57 31.26
CA PRO A 150 -11.36 -15.18 31.68
C PRO A 150 -10.24 -14.45 30.95
N MET A 151 -10.35 -13.14 30.80
CA MET A 151 -9.36 -12.32 30.08
C MET A 151 -7.95 -12.39 30.70
N SER A 152 -7.86 -12.60 32.02
CA SER A 152 -6.58 -12.80 32.73
C SER A 152 -5.83 -14.07 32.33
N LEU A 153 -6.51 -15.05 31.73
CA LEU A 153 -5.92 -16.30 31.26
C LEU A 153 -5.78 -16.35 29.72
N ARG A 154 -6.09 -15.25 29.03
CA ARG A 154 -5.90 -15.14 27.59
C ARG A 154 -4.61 -14.38 27.32
N TRP A 155 -3.60 -15.08 26.84
CA TRP A 155 -2.28 -14.53 26.55
C TRP A 155 -1.97 -14.65 25.07
N ASN A 156 -1.34 -13.62 24.52
CA ASN A 156 -0.78 -13.63 23.19
C ASN A 156 0.73 -13.47 23.30
N MET A 157 1.47 -14.35 22.64
CA MET A 157 2.92 -14.30 22.55
C MET A 157 3.30 -14.07 21.09
N ASP A 158 4.28 -13.20 20.86
CA ASP A 158 4.87 -13.00 19.53
C ASP A 158 6.39 -12.83 19.63
N GLU A 159 7.08 -13.13 18.54
CA GLU A 159 8.54 -13.02 18.42
C GLU A 159 8.86 -11.97 17.35
N THR A 160 9.65 -10.96 17.73
CA THR A 160 10.16 -9.95 16.81
C THR A 160 11.67 -10.06 16.68
N GLY A 161 12.15 -10.08 15.44
CA GLY A 161 13.57 -10.03 15.13
C GLY A 161 14.04 -8.59 14.93
N ILE A 162 15.18 -8.25 15.54
CA ILE A 162 15.93 -7.03 15.26
C ILE A 162 17.21 -7.45 14.54
N ALA A 163 17.37 -6.96 13.30
CA ALA A 163 18.58 -7.17 12.52
C ALA A 163 19.65 -6.17 12.97
N GLU A 164 20.83 -6.68 13.34
CA GLU A 164 21.97 -5.86 13.70
C GLU A 164 22.46 -5.07 12.49
N GLY A 165 22.76 -3.78 12.72
CA GLY A 165 23.27 -2.82 11.73
C GLY A 165 22.42 -2.60 10.47
N THR A 166 21.16 -3.07 10.49
CA THR A 166 20.15 -2.66 9.51
C THR A 166 19.44 -1.42 10.02
N GLN A 167 19.81 -0.25 9.51
CA GLN A 167 19.03 0.96 9.71
C GLN A 167 17.76 0.90 8.85
N ARG A 168 16.62 1.40 9.36
CA ARG A 168 15.42 1.55 8.53
C ARG A 168 15.69 2.57 7.43
N ASP A 169 15.01 2.44 6.30
CA ASP A 169 15.03 3.42 5.21
C ASP A 169 14.44 4.76 5.72
N ASP A 170 15.26 5.58 6.37
CA ASP A 170 14.88 6.90 6.86
C ASP A 170 15.14 7.96 5.78
N LEU A 171 14.43 9.10 5.89
CA LEU A 171 14.71 10.26 5.05
C LEU A 171 16.04 10.88 5.48
N VAL A 172 17.05 10.76 4.63
CA VAL A 172 18.38 11.35 4.87
C VAL A 172 18.54 12.69 4.17
N LEU A 173 19.24 13.62 4.80
CA LEU A 173 19.63 14.89 4.20
C LEU A 173 20.86 14.71 3.33
N GLY A 174 20.94 15.46 2.22
CA GLY A 174 22.21 15.68 1.56
C GLY A 174 22.15 16.48 0.27
N CYS A 175 23.19 16.35 -0.55
CA CYS A 175 23.47 17.31 -1.63
C CYS A 175 22.38 17.32 -2.70
N SER A 176 21.77 18.49 -2.92
CA SER A 176 20.65 18.72 -3.86
C SER A 176 20.98 18.39 -5.31
N GLY A 177 22.28 18.41 -5.69
CA GLY A 177 22.75 18.07 -7.04
C GLY A 177 22.93 16.57 -7.30
N LYS A 178 22.75 15.70 -6.29
CA LYS A 178 22.87 14.25 -6.46
C LYS A 178 21.49 13.59 -6.50
N PRO A 179 21.23 12.68 -7.46
CA PRO A 179 19.92 12.01 -7.58
C PRO A 179 19.67 11.00 -6.45
N SER A 180 20.72 10.55 -5.76
CA SER A 180 20.65 9.65 -4.60
C SER A 180 21.94 9.72 -3.78
N ILE A 181 21.88 9.27 -2.53
CA ILE A 181 23.01 9.21 -1.60
C ILE A 181 23.14 7.77 -1.11
N PHE A 182 24.39 7.28 -1.05
CA PHE A 182 24.69 5.98 -0.45
C PHE A 182 24.88 6.16 1.06
N VAL A 183 24.18 5.33 1.84
CA VAL A 183 24.40 5.19 3.29
C VAL A 183 25.07 3.84 3.49
N GLN A 184 26.18 3.82 4.23
CA GLN A 184 26.86 2.57 4.58
C GLN A 184 25.96 1.75 5.50
N SER A 185 25.83 0.45 5.23
CA SER A 185 25.22 -0.52 6.12
C SER A 185 26.29 -1.47 6.65
N SER A 186 26.07 -2.09 7.82
CA SER A 186 26.91 -3.21 8.24
C SER A 186 26.77 -4.38 7.26
N GLU A 187 27.84 -5.18 7.13
CA GLU A 187 27.76 -6.48 6.45
C GLU A 187 27.14 -7.56 7.33
N ASP A 188 27.16 -7.36 8.65
CA ASP A 188 26.59 -8.26 9.64
C ASP A 188 25.06 -8.31 9.48
N ARG A 189 24.55 -9.54 9.33
CA ARG A 189 23.11 -9.87 9.24
C ARG A 189 22.67 -10.74 10.41
N THR A 190 23.32 -10.57 11.55
CA THR A 190 22.94 -11.22 12.80
C THR A 190 21.58 -10.68 13.25
N TRP A 191 20.73 -11.59 13.71
CA TRP A 191 19.41 -11.26 14.24
C TRP A 191 19.42 -11.53 15.73
N THR A 192 18.90 -10.57 16.49
CA THR A 192 18.52 -10.74 17.89
C THR A 192 17.00 -10.88 17.93
N SER A 193 16.51 -11.93 18.57
CA SER A 193 15.06 -12.16 18.67
C SER A 193 14.57 -11.73 20.05
N ILE A 194 13.43 -11.06 20.08
CA ILE A 194 12.76 -10.64 21.31
C ILE A 194 11.39 -11.31 21.34
N VAL A 195 11.12 -12.04 22.41
CA VAL A 195 9.84 -12.68 22.67
C VAL A 195 9.11 -11.84 23.71
N GLU A 196 7.89 -11.42 23.38
CA GLU A 196 7.00 -10.66 24.25
C GLU A 196 5.69 -11.42 24.43
N CYS A 197 5.12 -11.36 25.63
CA CYS A 197 3.83 -11.98 25.93
C CYS A 197 2.96 -11.04 26.75
N ILE A 198 1.73 -10.82 26.26
CA ILE A 198 0.78 -9.86 26.83
C ILE A 198 -0.57 -10.56 27.00
N SER A 199 -1.20 -10.35 28.14
CA SER A 199 -2.54 -10.84 28.43
C SER A 199 -3.63 -9.89 27.95
N ALA A 200 -4.85 -10.40 27.79
CA ALA A 200 -5.99 -9.60 27.37
C ALA A 200 -6.44 -8.57 28.43
N ASN A 201 -6.00 -8.69 29.68
CA ASN A 201 -6.21 -7.68 30.73
C ASN A 201 -5.04 -6.67 30.86
N GLY A 202 -4.04 -6.72 29.96
CA GLY A 202 -2.95 -5.75 29.89
C GLY A 202 -1.74 -6.04 30.78
N GLN A 203 -1.64 -7.24 31.36
CA GLN A 203 -0.42 -7.70 32.03
C GLN A 203 0.59 -8.16 30.97
N SER A 204 1.88 -7.93 31.21
CA SER A 204 2.95 -8.37 30.32
C SER A 204 3.95 -9.21 31.10
N LEU A 205 4.40 -10.31 30.51
CA LEU A 205 5.57 -11.02 31.03
C LEU A 205 6.84 -10.23 30.70
N PRO A 206 7.88 -10.35 31.54
CA PRO A 206 9.16 -9.72 31.22
C PRO A 206 9.71 -10.26 29.88
N PRO A 207 10.16 -9.40 28.96
CA PRO A 207 10.62 -9.84 27.65
C PRO A 207 11.82 -10.80 27.73
N LEU A 208 11.88 -11.73 26.78
CA LEU A 208 13.03 -12.60 26.57
C LEU A 208 13.81 -12.16 25.33
N VAL A 209 15.09 -11.88 25.50
CA VAL A 209 16.01 -11.54 24.41
C VAL A 209 16.92 -12.73 24.13
N ILE A 210 16.96 -13.15 22.87
CA ILE A 210 17.71 -14.30 22.37
C ILE A 210 18.79 -13.81 21.42
N PHE A 211 20.04 -13.90 21.86
CA PHE A 211 21.19 -13.58 21.01
C PHE A 211 21.63 -14.81 20.21
N LYS A 212 22.09 -14.58 18.98
CA LYS A 212 22.75 -15.64 18.22
C LYS A 212 24.14 -15.92 18.81
N GLY A 213 24.33 -17.11 19.38
CA GLY A 213 25.61 -17.47 19.99
C GLY A 213 25.55 -18.78 20.78
N LYS A 214 26.67 -19.10 21.44
CA LYS A 214 26.74 -20.24 22.38
C LYS A 214 26.41 -19.83 23.81
N THR A 215 26.79 -18.61 24.19
CA THR A 215 26.62 -18.05 25.53
C THR A 215 26.36 -16.55 25.42
N VAL A 216 25.66 -15.99 26.40
CA VAL A 216 25.47 -14.54 26.51
C VAL A 216 26.77 -13.92 27.04
N GLN A 217 27.28 -12.90 26.35
CA GLN A 217 28.55 -12.25 26.73
C GLN A 217 28.30 -10.88 27.37
N GLN A 218 29.00 -10.59 28.47
CA GLN A 218 28.84 -9.33 29.20
C GLN A 218 29.15 -8.09 28.34
N GLN A 219 30.07 -8.21 27.37
CA GLN A 219 30.43 -7.11 26.47
C GLN A 219 29.30 -6.62 25.55
N TRP A 220 28.19 -7.36 25.45
CA TRP A 220 27.03 -6.95 24.66
C TRP A 220 26.13 -5.95 25.40
N PHE A 221 26.38 -5.74 26.70
CA PHE A 221 25.54 -4.90 27.54
C PHE A 221 26.23 -3.59 27.92
N PRO A 222 25.48 -2.49 28.04
CA PRO A 222 25.97 -1.29 28.70
C PRO A 222 26.29 -1.58 30.18
N GLN A 223 27.12 -0.73 30.79
CA GLN A 223 27.45 -0.86 32.21
C GLN A 223 26.23 -0.67 33.13
N ASP A 224 25.26 0.14 32.69
CA ASP A 224 23.99 0.36 33.39
C ASP A 224 22.86 -0.44 32.72
N LEU A 225 22.29 -1.37 33.48
CA LEU A 225 21.20 -2.26 33.06
C LEU A 225 19.90 -2.02 33.83
N THR A 226 19.79 -0.92 34.58
CA THR A 226 18.60 -0.61 35.40
C THR A 226 17.30 -0.68 34.61
N ASN A 227 17.28 -0.16 33.37
CA ASN A 227 16.12 -0.20 32.48
C ASN A 227 15.74 -1.60 31.98
N PHE A 228 16.64 -2.58 32.14
CA PHE A 228 16.46 -3.97 31.69
C PHE A 228 16.45 -4.96 32.84
N ALA A 229 16.29 -4.50 34.08
CA ALA A 229 16.41 -5.33 35.28
C ALA A 229 15.39 -6.49 35.32
N SER A 230 14.21 -6.31 34.71
CA SER A 230 13.20 -7.36 34.60
C SER A 230 13.40 -8.28 33.39
N TRP A 231 14.23 -7.90 32.42
CA TRP A 231 14.34 -8.63 31.15
C TRP A 231 15.18 -9.89 31.31
N HIS A 232 14.84 -10.91 30.53
CA HIS A 232 15.58 -12.17 30.48
C HIS A 232 16.44 -12.22 29.23
N PHE A 233 17.67 -12.72 29.37
CA PHE A 233 18.63 -12.83 28.28
C PHE A 233 19.11 -14.26 28.14
N THR A 234 19.09 -14.79 26.92
CA THR A 234 19.60 -16.12 26.60
C THR A 234 20.28 -16.10 25.23
N SER A 235 20.90 -17.21 24.85
CA SER A 235 21.50 -17.37 23.54
C SER A 235 21.13 -18.70 22.89
N SER A 236 21.04 -18.69 21.56
CA SER A 236 20.82 -19.89 20.77
C SER A 236 21.71 -19.89 19.54
N LYS A 237 22.09 -21.09 19.05
CA LYS A 237 23.02 -21.22 17.91
C LYS A 237 22.55 -20.49 16.66
N ASN A 238 21.23 -20.42 16.46
CA ASN A 238 20.60 -19.82 15.30
C ASN A 238 19.99 -18.43 15.59
N GLY A 239 19.91 -18.00 16.85
CA GLY A 239 19.31 -16.73 17.28
C GLY A 239 17.77 -16.76 17.35
N TRP A 240 17.16 -17.94 17.29
CA TRP A 240 15.70 -18.12 17.34
C TRP A 240 15.26 -18.78 18.64
N THR A 241 13.98 -18.62 18.96
CA THR A 241 13.32 -19.36 20.04
C THR A 241 13.26 -20.87 19.77
N SER A 242 13.15 -21.64 20.84
CA SER A 242 12.90 -23.08 20.81
C SER A 242 11.94 -23.46 21.94
N ASN A 243 11.31 -24.64 21.86
CA ASN A 243 10.41 -25.10 22.92
C ASN A 243 11.10 -25.12 24.29
N SER A 244 12.37 -25.54 24.36
CA SER A 244 13.13 -25.56 25.61
C SER A 244 13.38 -24.15 26.16
N ILE A 245 13.73 -23.19 25.29
CA ILE A 245 13.96 -21.80 25.68
C ILE A 245 12.65 -21.14 26.15
N GLY A 246 11.54 -21.42 25.44
CA GLY A 246 10.22 -20.89 25.79
C GLY A 246 9.73 -21.40 27.15
N ILE A 247 9.93 -22.70 27.45
CA ILE A 247 9.58 -23.26 28.76
C ILE A 247 10.44 -22.64 29.86
N GLU A 248 11.77 -22.57 29.67
CA GLU A 248 12.68 -21.97 30.65
C GLU A 248 12.30 -20.51 30.97
N TRP A 249 11.83 -19.77 29.97
CA TRP A 249 11.35 -18.41 30.16
C TRP A 249 10.05 -18.33 30.96
N LEU A 250 9.09 -19.24 30.72
CA LEU A 250 7.81 -19.26 31.42
C LEU A 250 7.90 -19.77 32.86
N GLU A 251 8.97 -20.50 33.19
CA GLU A 251 9.21 -21.04 34.54
C GLU A 251 9.96 -20.06 35.47
N LYS A 252 10.43 -18.91 34.96
CA LYS A 252 11.12 -17.86 35.72
C LYS A 252 10.16 -16.79 36.24
#